data_AF-Q7V196-F1
#
_entry.id   AF-Q7V196-F1
#
_cell.length_a   1.000
_cell.length_b   1.000
_cell.length_c   1.000
_cell.angle_alpha   90.00
_cell.angle_beta   90.00
_cell.angle_gamma   90.00
#
_symmetry.space_group_name_H-M   'P 1'
#
loop_
_entity.id
_entity.type
_entity.pdbx_description
1 polymer ?
#
loop_
_entity_poly.entity_id
_entity_poly.type
_entity_poly.pdbx_seq_one_letter_code
_entity_poly.pdbx_strand_id
1 'polypeptide(L)'
;MSRLLISFIFFAIVFLSPLSTFASHTSDPTVSLLQSRISKNFSKKFCNAIQNGLSKDEAMTSAIVKTENIVSFSYNPQKKWIEKEDLANQISIKVINDCGWSFGLIGKEGIDYFNSYFLEIYDKTTPDKKLSS
;
A
#
# COMPACT_ATOMS: atom_id res chain seq x y z
N MET A 1 10.25 -39.59 -29.22
CA MET A 1 9.62 -38.39 -29.81
C MET A 1 8.56 -37.75 -28.90
N SER A 2 7.56 -38.48 -28.40
CA SER A 2 6.48 -37.90 -27.56
C SER A 2 6.96 -37.17 -26.28
N ARG A 3 7.98 -37.69 -25.58
CA ARG A 3 8.51 -37.04 -24.35
C ARG A 3 9.17 -35.67 -24.61
N LEU A 4 9.81 -35.50 -25.78
CA LEU A 4 10.44 -34.23 -26.17
C LEU A 4 9.36 -33.19 -26.54
N LEU A 5 8.28 -33.62 -27.20
CA LEU A 5 7.13 -32.77 -27.52
C LEU A 5 6.43 -32.28 -26.25
N ILE A 6 6.21 -33.15 -25.27
CA ILE A 6 5.59 -32.77 -23.98
C ILE A 6 6.48 -31.77 -23.22
N SER A 7 7.79 -32.00 -23.19
CA SER A 7 8.73 -31.07 -22.55
C SER A 7 8.74 -29.70 -23.24
N PHE A 8 8.64 -29.66 -24.57
CA PHE A 8 8.60 -28.43 -25.33
C PHE A 8 7.31 -27.64 -25.08
N ILE A 9 6.17 -28.33 -24.94
CA ILE A 9 4.88 -27.71 -24.59
C ILE A 9 4.94 -27.07 -23.20
N PHE A 10 5.48 -27.76 -22.19
CA PHE A 10 5.64 -27.19 -20.85
C PHE A 10 6.58 -25.98 -20.85
N PHE A 11 7.67 -26.05 -21.61
CA PHE A 11 8.60 -24.93 -21.75
C PHE A 11 7.93 -23.73 -22.42
N ALA A 12 7.15 -23.95 -23.47
CA ALA A 12 6.41 -22.91 -24.16
C ALA A 12 5.39 -22.22 -23.24
N ILE A 13 4.66 -22.96 -22.41
CA ILE A 13 3.66 -22.39 -21.48
C ILE A 13 4.32 -21.44 -20.47
N VAL A 14 5.49 -21.79 -19.93
CA VAL A 14 6.22 -20.95 -18.96
C VAL A 14 6.76 -19.65 -19.58
N PHE A 15 7.20 -19.69 -20.84
CA PHE A 15 7.73 -18.51 -21.53
C PHE A 15 6.65 -17.65 -22.19
N LEU A 16 5.50 -18.24 -22.57
CA LEU A 16 4.38 -17.53 -23.19
C LEU A 16 3.38 -16.98 -22.18
N SER A 17 3.43 -17.40 -20.91
CA SER A 17 2.64 -16.75 -19.88
C SER A 17 3.17 -15.33 -19.65
N PRO A 18 2.40 -14.28 -19.97
CA PRO A 18 2.85 -12.92 -19.73
C PRO A 18 3.03 -12.74 -18.22
N LEU A 19 4.27 -12.47 -17.80
CA LEU A 19 4.51 -11.91 -16.47
C LEU A 19 3.71 -10.63 -16.40
N SER A 20 2.60 -10.68 -15.65
CA SER A 20 1.80 -9.50 -15.37
C SER A 20 2.61 -8.62 -14.43
N THR A 21 3.46 -7.78 -15.00
CA THR A 21 4.20 -6.77 -14.27
C THR A 21 3.29 -5.56 -14.10
N PHE A 22 2.97 -5.24 -12.84
CA PHE A 22 2.35 -3.97 -12.53
C PHE A 22 3.40 -2.88 -12.73
N ALA A 23 3.25 -2.08 -13.78
CA ALA A 23 4.02 -0.86 -13.93
C ALA A 23 3.56 0.10 -12.83
N SER A 24 4.39 0.31 -11.81
CA SER A 24 4.25 1.48 -10.95
C SER A 24 4.49 2.69 -11.86
N HIS A 25 3.57 3.65 -11.89
CA HIS A 25 3.87 4.96 -12.47
C HIS A 25 5.18 5.43 -11.85
N THR A 26 6.18 5.71 -12.70
CA THR A 26 7.50 6.16 -12.23
C THR A 26 7.33 7.57 -11.71
N SER A 27 6.91 7.67 -10.46
CA SER A 27 7.02 8.90 -9.69
C SER A 27 8.50 9.25 -9.59
N ASP A 28 8.81 10.55 -9.61
CA ASP A 28 10.15 11.07 -9.34
C ASP A 28 10.78 10.29 -8.16
N PRO A 29 12.04 9.82 -8.25
CA PRO A 29 12.65 8.98 -7.22
C PRO A 29 12.57 9.59 -5.81
N THR A 30 12.50 10.92 -5.72
CA THR A 30 12.29 11.63 -4.46
C THR A 30 10.86 11.47 -3.91
N VAL A 31 9.85 11.48 -4.78
CA VAL A 31 8.45 11.20 -4.47
C VAL A 31 8.27 9.76 -3.99
N SER A 32 8.90 8.80 -4.68
CA SER A 32 8.90 7.39 -4.29
C SER A 32 9.54 7.17 -2.90
N LEU A 33 10.68 7.83 -2.63
CA LEU A 33 11.31 7.84 -1.30
C LEU A 33 10.39 8.40 -0.21
N LEU A 34 9.67 9.48 -0.52
CA LEU A 34 8.70 10.08 0.40
C LEU A 34 7.53 9.14 0.67
N GLN A 35 6.91 8.56 -0.36
CA GLN A 35 5.83 7.56 -0.23
C GLN A 35 6.27 6.37 0.62
N SER A 36 7.48 5.85 0.39
CA SER A 36 8.06 4.74 1.18
C SER A 36 8.22 5.12 2.66
N ARG A 37 8.69 6.33 2.95
CA ARG A 37 8.84 6.83 4.33
C ARG A 37 7.48 7.00 5.02
N ILE A 38 6.49 7.54 4.31
CA ILE A 38 5.13 7.70 4.83
C ILE A 38 4.54 6.31 5.13
N SER A 39 4.61 5.40 4.17
CA SER A 39 4.08 4.04 4.29
C SER A 39 4.70 3.27 5.46
N LYS A 40 6.01 3.41 5.66
CA LYS A 40 6.72 2.80 6.79
C LYS A 40 6.27 3.37 8.14
N ASN A 41 6.14 4.69 8.23
CA ASN A 41 5.69 5.34 9.47
C ASN A 41 4.23 4.99 9.78
N PHE A 42 3.37 5.05 8.77
CA PHE A 42 1.97 4.66 8.87
C PHE A 42 1.84 3.22 9.37
N SER A 43 2.50 2.27 8.68
CA SER A 43 2.47 0.84 9.03
C SER A 43 2.89 0.62 10.48
N LYS A 44 4.00 1.23 10.91
CA LYS A 44 4.45 1.14 12.30
C LYS A 44 3.39 1.65 13.30
N LYS A 45 2.71 2.76 13.01
CA LYS A 45 1.68 3.31 13.91
C LYS A 45 0.44 2.41 13.94
N PHE A 46 -0.02 1.97 12.77
CA PHE A 46 -1.19 1.11 12.63
C PHE A 46 -0.96 -0.26 13.30
N CYS A 47 0.12 -0.95 12.94
CA CYS A 47 0.45 -2.26 13.50
C CYS A 47 0.63 -2.22 15.02
N ASN A 48 1.29 -1.19 15.55
CA ASN A 48 1.43 -1.03 17.00
C ASN A 48 0.07 -0.78 17.67
N ALA A 49 -0.83 -0.02 17.04
CA ALA A 49 -2.18 0.20 17.56
C ALA A 49 -2.98 -1.11 17.62
N ILE A 50 -2.96 -1.91 16.55
CA ILE A 50 -3.59 -3.24 16.52
C ILE A 50 -3.00 -4.15 17.59
N GLN A 51 -1.67 -4.20 17.74
CA GLN A 51 -1.01 -4.99 18.78
C GLN A 51 -1.40 -4.57 20.20
N ASN A 52 -1.72 -3.29 20.41
CA ASN A 52 -2.20 -2.77 21.69
C ASN A 52 -3.72 -2.97 21.90
N GLY A 53 -4.40 -3.70 21.01
CA GLY A 53 -5.80 -4.07 21.16
C GLY A 53 -6.79 -3.01 20.66
N LEU A 54 -6.35 -1.99 19.93
CA LEU A 54 -7.28 -1.06 19.27
C LEU A 54 -8.04 -1.78 18.16
N SER A 55 -9.30 -1.39 17.96
CA SER A 55 -10.07 -1.85 16.80
C SER A 55 -9.43 -1.36 15.49
N LYS A 56 -9.81 -1.98 14.37
CA LYS A 56 -9.32 -1.58 13.03
C LYS A 56 -9.60 -0.10 12.73
N ASP A 57 -10.79 0.40 13.06
CA ASP A 57 -11.19 1.79 12.81
C ASP A 57 -10.37 2.78 13.66
N GLU A 58 -10.19 2.47 14.95
CA GLU A 58 -9.39 3.30 15.86
C GLU A 58 -7.92 3.31 15.47
N ALA A 59 -7.36 2.14 15.14
CA ALA A 59 -5.98 2.01 14.68
C ALA A 59 -5.76 2.78 13.37
N MET A 60 -6.69 2.67 12.42
CA MET A 60 -6.67 3.36 11.13
C MET A 60 -6.69 4.88 11.33
N THR A 61 -7.70 5.38 12.03
CA THR A 61 -7.88 6.81 12.31
C THR A 61 -6.67 7.37 13.06
N SER A 62 -6.19 6.66 14.09
CA SER A 62 -5.02 7.10 14.86
C SER A 62 -3.76 7.15 14.01
N ALA A 63 -3.53 6.15 13.15
CA ALA A 63 -2.38 6.10 12.26
C ALA A 63 -2.42 7.20 11.20
N ILE A 64 -3.59 7.48 10.61
CA ILE A 64 -3.81 8.59 9.67
C ILE A 64 -3.43 9.92 10.34
N VAL A 65 -4.09 10.26 11.46
CA VAL A 65 -3.86 11.53 12.17
C VAL A 65 -2.39 11.68 12.58
N LYS A 66 -1.78 10.62 13.14
CA LYS A 66 -0.38 10.67 13.58
C LYS A 66 0.61 10.77 12.42
N THR A 67 0.29 10.20 11.25
CA THR A 67 1.14 10.26 10.06
C THR A 67 1.01 11.59 9.35
N GLU A 68 -0.20 12.15 9.26
CA GLU A 68 -0.46 13.46 8.69
C GLU A 68 0.21 14.59 9.47
N ASN A 69 0.21 14.47 10.81
CA ASN A 69 0.81 15.45 11.71
C ASN A 69 2.35 15.36 11.79
N ILE A 70 2.97 14.46 11.02
CA ILE A 70 4.42 14.48 10.87
C ILE A 70 4.78 15.75 10.08
N VAL A 71 5.45 16.70 10.75
CA VAL A 71 5.88 18.00 10.19
C VAL A 71 6.59 17.83 8.84
N SER A 72 7.42 16.78 8.69
CA SER A 72 8.12 16.47 7.44
C SER A 72 7.23 15.95 6.29
N PHE A 73 5.96 15.66 6.54
CA PHE A 73 4.95 15.36 5.53
C PHE A 73 4.10 16.59 5.22
N SER A 74 3.67 17.35 6.24
CA SER A 74 2.82 18.54 6.04
C SER A 74 3.50 19.64 5.22
N TYR A 75 4.83 19.81 5.36
CA TYR A 75 5.58 20.88 4.69
C TYR A 75 6.47 20.38 3.55
N ASN A 76 6.33 19.12 3.13
CA ASN A 76 7.16 18.61 2.05
C ASN A 76 6.66 19.12 0.69
N PRO A 77 7.47 19.88 -0.07
CA PRO A 77 7.06 20.39 -1.38
C PRO A 77 6.78 19.28 -2.40
N GLN A 78 7.28 18.06 -2.17
CA GLN A 78 7.06 16.91 -3.04
C GLN A 78 5.69 16.24 -2.80
N LYS A 79 4.99 16.57 -1.71
CA LYS A 79 3.67 15.99 -1.39
C LYS A 79 2.65 16.20 -2.51
N LYS A 80 2.71 17.33 -3.22
CA LYS A 80 1.79 17.66 -4.33
C LYS A 80 1.88 16.69 -5.52
N TRP A 81 2.95 15.91 -5.60
CA TRP A 81 3.18 14.93 -6.67
C TRP A 81 2.85 13.50 -6.22
N ILE A 82 2.37 13.32 -4.99
CA ILE A 82 1.94 12.01 -4.48
C ILE A 82 0.46 11.85 -4.82
N GLU A 83 0.17 10.93 -5.73
CA GLU A 83 -1.21 10.49 -5.96
C GLU A 83 -1.71 9.71 -4.75
N LYS A 84 -2.98 9.94 -4.40
CA LYS A 84 -3.61 9.38 -3.19
C LYS A 84 -3.65 7.86 -3.27
N GLU A 85 -4.01 7.35 -4.44
CA GLU A 85 -4.19 5.94 -4.76
C GLU A 85 -2.84 5.20 -4.72
N ASP A 86 -1.77 5.81 -5.24
CA ASP A 86 -0.42 5.26 -5.17
C ASP A 86 0.09 5.16 -3.73
N LEU A 87 -0.15 6.20 -2.92
CA LEU A 87 0.21 6.18 -1.51
C LEU A 87 -0.59 5.13 -0.74
N ALA A 88 -1.90 5.04 -0.98
CA ALA A 88 -2.77 4.04 -0.39
C ALA A 88 -2.30 2.63 -0.73
N ASN A 89 -1.90 2.38 -1.98
CA ASN A 89 -1.36 1.10 -2.41
C ASN A 89 -0.04 0.75 -1.68
N GLN A 90 0.90 1.68 -1.60
CA GLN A 90 2.16 1.45 -0.86
C GLN A 90 1.93 1.21 0.63
N ILE A 91 1.03 1.97 1.26
CA ILE A 91 0.62 1.76 2.65
C ILE A 91 0.05 0.35 2.82
N SER A 92 -0.86 -0.06 1.93
CA SER A 92 -1.56 -1.34 2.01
C SER A 92 -0.58 -2.51 1.90
N ILE A 93 0.29 -2.49 0.89
CA ILE A 93 1.35 -3.49 0.74
C ILE A 93 2.20 -3.55 2.01
N LYS A 94 2.58 -2.40 2.57
CA LYS A 94 3.44 -2.34 3.74
C LYS A 94 2.76 -2.89 5.00
N VAL A 95 1.52 -2.52 5.26
CA VAL A 95 0.74 -2.98 6.41
C VAL A 95 0.48 -4.47 6.34
N ILE A 96 0.04 -4.97 5.18
CA ILE A 96 -0.27 -6.40 5.02
C ILE A 96 0.98 -7.24 5.22
N ASN A 97 2.13 -6.80 4.71
CA ASN A 97 3.40 -7.49 4.91
C ASN A 97 3.93 -7.40 6.35
N ASP A 98 3.72 -6.28 7.05
CA ASP A 98 4.27 -6.07 8.39
C ASP A 98 3.40 -6.73 9.49
N CYS A 99 2.08 -6.66 9.38
CA CYS A 99 1.18 -7.19 10.42
C CYS A 99 -0.17 -7.74 9.93
N GLY A 100 -0.44 -7.83 8.63
CA GLY A 100 -1.74 -8.26 8.07
C GLY A 100 -2.29 -9.55 8.69
N TRP A 101 -1.40 -10.52 8.90
CA TRP A 101 -1.75 -11.84 9.44
C TRP A 101 -2.40 -11.78 10.83
N SER A 102 -2.04 -10.81 11.69
CA SER A 102 -2.59 -10.72 13.05
C SER A 102 -4.06 -10.33 13.09
N PHE A 103 -4.60 -9.81 11.98
CA PHE A 103 -6.01 -9.44 11.83
C PHE A 103 -6.64 -10.07 10.58
N GLY A 104 -6.09 -11.20 10.12
CA GLY A 104 -6.71 -12.06 9.12
C GLY A 104 -6.62 -11.58 7.68
N LEU A 105 -5.72 -10.64 7.35
CA LEU A 105 -5.50 -10.21 5.97
C LEU A 105 -4.15 -10.69 5.45
N ILE A 106 -4.13 -11.26 4.24
CA ILE A 106 -2.91 -11.77 3.61
C ILE A 106 -2.98 -11.65 2.10
N GLY A 107 -1.80 -11.50 1.49
CA GLY A 107 -1.65 -11.53 0.04
C GLY A 107 -2.43 -10.42 -0.67
N LYS A 108 -2.70 -10.64 -1.96
CA LYS A 108 -3.33 -9.64 -2.83
C LYS A 108 -4.73 -9.23 -2.35
N GLU A 109 -5.55 -10.19 -1.96
CA GLU A 109 -6.91 -9.90 -1.48
C GLU A 109 -6.89 -9.04 -0.21
N GLY A 110 -5.96 -9.32 0.72
CA GLY A 110 -5.76 -8.48 1.91
C GLY A 110 -5.30 -7.06 1.55
N ILE A 111 -4.42 -6.93 0.54
CA ILE A 111 -3.94 -5.62 0.06
C ILE A 111 -5.09 -4.83 -0.55
N ASP A 112 -5.88 -5.43 -1.43
CA ASP A 112 -6.98 -4.77 -2.13
C ASP A 112 -8.09 -4.33 -1.14
N TYR A 113 -8.42 -5.19 -0.16
CA TYR A 113 -9.33 -4.85 0.92
C TYR A 113 -8.80 -3.68 1.76
N PHE A 114 -7.53 -3.76 2.22
CA PHE A 114 -6.96 -2.74 3.08
C PHE A 114 -6.85 -1.39 2.36
N ASN A 115 -6.54 -1.39 1.06
CA ASN A 115 -6.46 -0.19 0.24
C ASN A 115 -7.82 0.54 0.19
N SER A 116 -8.87 -0.20 -0.18
CA SER A 116 -10.24 0.32 -0.23
C SER A 116 -10.68 0.90 1.13
N TYR A 117 -10.40 0.16 2.20
CA TYR A 117 -10.74 0.56 3.56
C TYR A 117 -9.93 1.78 4.05
N PHE A 118 -8.64 1.85 3.74
CA PHE A 118 -7.80 3.01 4.04
C PHE A 118 -8.35 4.27 3.37
N LEU A 119 -8.67 4.21 2.07
CA LEU A 119 -9.20 5.35 1.32
C LEU A 119 -10.52 5.85 1.90
N GLU A 120 -11.43 4.92 2.27
CA GLU A 120 -12.70 5.26 2.91
C GLU A 120 -12.49 6.02 4.23
N ILE A 121 -11.64 5.52 5.11
CA ILE A 121 -11.40 6.16 6.42
C ILE A 121 -10.59 7.45 6.27
N TYR A 122 -9.65 7.50 5.31
CA TYR A 122 -8.87 8.70 5.00
C TYR A 122 -9.78 9.85 4.61
N ASP A 123 -10.67 9.64 3.64
CA ASP A 123 -11.60 10.68 3.18
C ASP A 123 -12.55 11.16 4.31
N LYS A 124 -12.93 10.29 5.25
CA LYS A 124 -13.72 10.65 6.44
C LYS A 124 -12.92 11.44 7.49
N THR A 125 -11.63 11.12 7.65
CA THR A 125 -10.76 11.71 8.70
C THR A 125 -10.16 13.03 8.26
N THR A 126 -10.07 13.29 6.94
CA THR A 126 -9.46 14.51 6.38
C THR A 126 -10.39 15.24 5.40
N PRO A 127 -11.61 15.66 5.82
CA PRO A 127 -12.63 16.20 4.92
C PRO A 127 -12.24 17.53 4.26
N ASP A 128 -11.45 18.37 4.93
CA ASP A 128 -11.04 19.69 4.43
C ASP A 128 -9.80 19.65 3.51
N LYS A 129 -9.22 18.45 3.32
CA LYS A 129 -8.05 18.23 2.46
C LYS A 129 -8.44 17.38 1.26
N LYS A 130 -9.39 17.86 0.45
CA LYS A 130 -9.35 17.55 -0.99
C LYS A 130 -8.04 18.14 -1.51
N LEU A 131 -6.96 17.36 -1.40
CA LEU A 131 -5.69 17.63 -2.05
C LEU A 131 -6.04 17.87 -3.51
N SER A 132 -5.85 19.13 -3.92
CA SER A 132 -6.17 19.67 -5.23
C SER A 132 -5.84 18.64 -6.32
N SER A 133 -6.89 18.10 -6.92
CA SER A 133 -6.86 17.46 -8.23
C SER A 133 -6.30 18.41 -9.28
#